data_AF-A0A967YM97-F1
#
_entry.id   AF-A0A967YM97-F1
#
_cell.length_a   1.000
_cell.length_b   1.000
_cell.length_c   1.000
_cell.angle_alpha   90.00
_cell.angle_beta   90.00
_cell.angle_gamma   90.00
#
_symmetry.space_group_name_H-M   'P 1'
#
loop_
_entity.id
_entity.type
_entity.pdbx_description
1 polymer ?
#
loop_
_entity_poly.entity_id
_entity_poly.type
_entity_poly.pdbx_seq_one_letter_code
_entity_poly.pdbx_strand_id
1 'polypeptide(L)'
;MKVLEGNSYFFRFNKDDNAVARQMFEEAIALDPENAVAYTMLGWTYQMDVWYGSSESPGKSMERASELAQKAVALNDTLDSPHSLLCHMYLMKRQYEEAIAEGERAVALSPNGADAHAHLAMTLHYVGRPEEAIALFKKATRLNPMPPNWYLLSLGDAYCLTGQYEEAIATVQKALQRNPDDLMAHIALATSYIMGGREEEARAEAAEVLRIDPKFSLEYFANTLPYKNQADTELIIDALRKAGLK
;
A
#
# COMPACT_ATOMS: atom_id res chain seq x y z
N MET A 1 18.42 18.55 8.40
CA MET A 1 18.27 17.26 9.12
C MET A 1 18.01 16.20 8.06
N LYS A 2 18.85 15.16 7.97
CA LYS A 2 18.87 14.20 6.85
C LYS A 2 17.55 13.43 6.65
N VAL A 3 16.81 13.15 7.72
CA VAL A 3 15.46 12.55 7.64
C VAL A 3 14.48 13.41 6.83
N LEU A 4 14.47 14.74 7.02
CA LEU A 4 13.57 15.63 6.27
C LEU A 4 13.93 15.68 4.79
N GLU A 5 15.23 15.64 4.48
CA GLU A 5 15.73 15.58 3.10
C GLU A 5 15.30 14.26 2.45
N GLY A 6 15.52 13.12 3.12
CA GLY A 6 15.07 11.81 2.65
C GLY A 6 13.57 11.75 2.40
N ASN A 7 12.75 12.29 3.31
CA ASN A 7 11.29 12.36 3.12
C ASN A 7 10.89 13.14 1.87
N SER A 8 11.61 14.22 1.54
CA SER A 8 11.31 15.02 0.35
C SER A 8 11.50 14.27 -0.98
N TYR A 9 12.32 13.22 -0.96
CA TYR A 9 12.51 12.29 -2.08
C TYR A 9 11.53 11.10 -1.99
N PHE A 10 11.41 10.48 -0.82
CA PHE A 10 10.58 9.30 -0.61
C PHE A 10 9.13 9.51 -1.08
N PHE A 11 8.52 10.65 -0.73
CA PHE A 11 7.13 10.96 -1.08
C PHE A 11 6.91 11.41 -2.54
N ARG A 12 7.92 11.27 -3.40
CA ARG A 12 7.78 11.41 -4.87
C ARG A 12 7.43 10.09 -5.56
N PHE A 13 7.40 8.99 -4.81
CA PHE A 13 6.87 7.69 -5.23
C PHE A 13 7.43 7.16 -6.55
N ASN A 14 8.75 7.18 -6.73
CA ASN A 14 9.43 6.56 -7.87
C ASN A 14 10.74 5.89 -7.44
N LYS A 15 11.26 5.00 -8.29
CA LYS A 15 12.43 4.17 -7.97
C LYS A 15 13.70 4.99 -7.70
N ASP A 16 13.92 6.05 -8.49
CA ASP A 16 15.19 6.79 -8.47
C ASP A 16 15.26 7.65 -7.20
N ASP A 17 14.18 8.34 -6.88
CA ASP A 17 14.05 9.11 -5.64
C ASP A 17 14.02 8.20 -4.40
N ASN A 18 13.48 6.96 -4.49
CA ASN A 18 13.51 6.00 -3.37
C ASN A 18 14.95 5.60 -3.00
N ALA A 19 15.83 5.43 -4.00
CA ALA A 19 17.25 5.14 -3.77
C ALA A 19 17.98 6.33 -3.12
N VAL A 20 17.66 7.57 -3.52
CA VAL A 20 18.21 8.78 -2.89
C VAL A 20 17.70 8.91 -1.45
N ALA A 21 16.41 8.67 -1.21
CA ALA A 21 15.83 8.69 0.12
C ALA A 21 16.53 7.70 1.06
N ARG A 22 16.80 6.49 0.58
CA ARG A 22 17.55 5.46 1.33
C ARG A 22 18.89 5.98 1.82
N GLN A 23 19.69 6.57 0.94
CA GLN A 23 21.01 7.12 1.30
C GLN A 23 20.88 8.19 2.39
N MET A 24 19.87 9.06 2.30
CA MET A 24 19.64 10.08 3.32
C MET A 24 19.24 9.48 4.68
N PHE A 25 18.46 8.40 4.70
CA PHE A 25 18.10 7.72 5.95
C PHE A 25 19.28 6.94 6.53
N GLU A 26 20.14 6.33 5.71
CA GLU A 26 21.39 5.70 6.14
C GLU A 26 22.34 6.73 6.77
N GLU A 27 22.51 7.90 6.14
CA GLU A 27 23.28 9.00 6.70
C GLU A 27 22.68 9.53 8.01
N ALA A 28 21.35 9.63 8.10
CA ALA A 28 20.67 10.03 9.33
C ALA A 28 20.97 9.05 10.48
N ILE A 29 20.96 7.75 10.20
CA ILE A 29 21.31 6.70 11.17
C ILE A 29 22.79 6.76 11.56
N ALA A 30 23.68 7.05 10.62
CA ALA A 30 25.11 7.19 10.90
C ALA A 30 25.40 8.39 11.83
N LEU A 31 24.62 9.46 11.71
CA LEU A 31 24.72 10.64 12.57
C LEU A 31 24.04 10.44 13.93
N ASP A 32 22.92 9.71 13.96
CA ASP A 32 22.14 9.42 15.17
C ASP A 32 21.63 7.97 15.13
N PRO A 33 22.40 7.02 15.70
CA PRO A 33 22.06 5.61 15.70
C PRO A 33 20.81 5.24 16.50
N GLU A 34 20.26 6.15 17.31
CA GLU A 34 19.04 5.97 18.11
C GLU A 34 17.79 6.55 17.42
N ASN A 35 17.93 7.05 16.19
CA ASN A 35 16.83 7.68 15.44
C ASN A 35 15.80 6.67 14.90
N ALA A 36 14.79 6.33 15.70
CA ALA A 36 13.72 5.40 15.32
C ALA A 36 12.99 5.77 14.00
N VAL A 37 12.80 7.06 13.72
CA VAL A 37 12.14 7.53 12.50
C VAL A 37 12.99 7.22 11.27
N ALA A 38 14.31 7.41 11.34
CA ALA A 38 15.21 7.10 10.25
C ALA A 38 15.21 5.59 9.91
N TYR A 39 15.20 4.71 10.92
CA TYR A 39 15.04 3.26 10.69
C TYR A 39 13.68 2.92 10.07
N THR A 40 12.60 3.58 10.53
CA THR A 40 11.26 3.39 9.95
C THR A 40 11.26 3.75 8.47
N MET A 41 11.75 4.94 8.13
CA MET A 41 11.76 5.39 6.74
C MET A 41 12.69 4.55 5.87
N LEU A 42 13.86 4.14 6.39
CA LEU A 42 14.74 3.21 5.72
C LEU A 42 14.03 1.88 5.41
N GLY A 43 13.26 1.34 6.36
CA GLY A 43 12.46 0.13 6.17
C GLY A 43 11.43 0.27 5.04
N TRP A 44 10.73 1.40 4.98
CA TRP A 44 9.83 1.70 3.87
C TRP A 44 10.54 1.74 2.51
N THR A 45 11.77 2.24 2.43
CA THR A 45 12.50 2.24 1.16
C THR A 45 12.76 0.82 0.64
N TYR A 46 13.06 -0.15 1.52
CA TYR A 46 13.27 -1.54 1.12
C TYR A 46 11.97 -2.20 0.65
N GLN A 47 10.85 -1.93 1.33
CA GLN A 47 9.53 -2.34 0.87
C GLN A 47 9.22 -1.76 -0.52
N MET A 48 9.54 -0.48 -0.74
CA MET A 48 9.24 0.18 -2.00
C MET A 48 10.13 -0.29 -3.15
N ASP A 49 11.35 -0.75 -2.89
CA ASP A 49 12.16 -1.39 -3.93
C ASP A 49 11.51 -2.67 -4.48
N VAL A 50 10.85 -3.44 -3.61
CA VAL A 50 10.09 -4.63 -4.02
C VAL A 50 8.93 -4.23 -4.91
N TRP A 51 8.17 -3.22 -4.49
CA TRP A 51 7.03 -2.70 -5.24
C TRP A 51 7.42 -2.15 -6.62
N TYR A 52 8.52 -1.39 -6.70
CA TYR A 52 9.02 -0.86 -7.97
C TYR A 52 9.77 -1.88 -8.83
N GLY A 53 9.91 -3.13 -8.38
CA GLY A 53 10.69 -4.16 -9.07
C GLY A 53 12.18 -3.83 -9.19
N SER A 54 12.69 -2.97 -8.31
CA SER A 54 14.10 -2.53 -8.28
C SER A 54 14.94 -3.33 -7.28
N SER A 55 14.31 -4.14 -6.43
CA SER A 55 14.99 -5.06 -5.51
C SER A 55 15.66 -6.22 -6.26
N GLU A 56 16.96 -6.41 -6.07
CA GLU A 56 17.69 -7.58 -6.58
C GLU A 56 17.16 -8.90 -5.99
N SER A 57 16.71 -8.86 -4.74
CA SER A 57 16.15 -10.02 -4.04
C SER A 57 14.96 -9.56 -3.21
N PRO A 58 13.72 -9.70 -3.73
CA PRO A 58 12.51 -9.30 -3.03
C PRO A 58 12.44 -9.84 -1.60
N GLY A 59 12.73 -11.13 -1.40
CA GLY A 59 12.74 -11.75 -0.07
C GLY A 59 13.71 -11.08 0.92
N LYS A 60 14.96 -10.82 0.51
CA LYS A 60 15.93 -10.14 1.38
C LYS A 60 15.53 -8.70 1.72
N SER A 61 14.94 -7.98 0.76
CA SER A 61 14.44 -6.62 1.01
C SER A 61 13.26 -6.62 1.99
N MET A 62 12.35 -7.59 1.89
CA MET A 62 11.26 -7.78 2.86
C MET A 62 11.78 -8.14 4.26
N GLU A 63 12.78 -9.03 4.34
CA GLU A 63 13.45 -9.37 5.60
C GLU A 63 14.09 -8.13 6.21
N ARG A 64 14.83 -7.36 5.40
CA ARG A 64 15.49 -6.14 5.85
C ARG A 64 14.49 -5.08 6.35
N ALA A 65 13.39 -4.88 5.62
CA ALA A 65 12.32 -3.98 6.05
C ALA A 65 11.73 -4.41 7.40
N SER A 66 11.56 -5.71 7.62
CA SER A 66 11.08 -6.26 8.90
C SER A 66 12.05 -6.04 10.05
N GLU A 67 13.35 -6.28 9.85
CA GLU A 67 14.39 -6.03 10.86
C GLU A 67 14.44 -4.56 11.27
N LEU A 68 14.35 -3.66 10.28
CA LEU A 68 14.36 -2.22 10.51
C LEU A 68 13.12 -1.76 11.26
N ALA A 69 11.96 -2.32 10.95
CA ALA A 69 10.71 -2.05 11.66
C ALA A 69 10.79 -2.46 13.13
N GLN A 70 11.28 -3.67 13.40
CA GLN A 70 11.48 -4.18 14.78
C GLN A 70 12.50 -3.32 15.54
N LYS A 71 13.60 -2.93 14.88
CA LYS A 71 14.60 -2.04 15.49
C LYS A 71 14.02 -0.66 15.80
N ALA A 72 13.22 -0.10 14.91
CA ALA A 72 12.58 1.20 15.12
C ALA A 72 11.66 1.19 16.34
N VAL A 73 10.84 0.14 16.52
CA VAL A 73 10.01 -0.03 17.72
C VAL A 73 10.85 -0.22 18.97
N ALA A 74 11.91 -1.03 18.90
CA ALA A 74 12.81 -1.24 20.04
C ALA A 74 13.53 0.04 20.51
N LEU A 75 13.80 0.97 19.58
CA LEU A 75 14.35 2.29 19.89
C LEU A 75 13.29 3.24 20.45
N ASN A 76 12.05 3.19 19.94
CA ASN A 76 10.96 4.02 20.42
C ASN A 76 9.58 3.43 20.08
N ASP A 77 8.89 2.89 21.10
CA ASP A 77 7.55 2.29 21.02
C ASP A 77 6.39 3.28 21.26
N THR A 78 6.72 4.56 21.35
CA THR A 78 5.75 5.65 21.58
C THR A 78 5.44 6.44 20.30
N LEU A 79 6.13 6.13 19.19
CA LEU A 79 5.87 6.69 17.87
C LEU A 79 4.90 5.79 17.11
N ASP A 80 3.98 6.37 16.35
CA ASP A 80 3.04 5.62 15.51
C ASP A 80 3.69 5.06 14.23
N SER A 81 4.69 5.76 13.68
CA SER A 81 5.29 5.37 12.40
C SER A 81 6.01 4.01 12.41
N PRO A 82 6.78 3.61 13.43
CA PRO A 82 7.37 2.27 13.51
C PRO A 82 6.31 1.16 13.55
N HIS A 83 5.24 1.37 14.34
CA HIS A 83 4.11 0.44 14.43
C HIS A 83 3.33 0.35 13.10
N SER A 84 3.19 1.45 12.37
CA SER A 84 2.59 1.44 11.02
C SER A 84 3.40 0.61 10.02
N LEU A 85 4.74 0.68 10.09
CA LEU A 85 5.62 -0.17 9.27
C LEU A 85 5.52 -1.64 9.68
N LEU A 86 5.52 -1.96 10.98
CA LEU A 86 5.35 -3.35 11.44
C LEU A 86 3.99 -3.91 11.02
N CYS A 87 2.91 -3.13 11.12
CA CYS A 87 1.58 -3.49 10.64
C CYS A 87 1.64 -3.95 9.18
N HIS A 88 2.27 -3.17 8.31
CA HIS A 88 2.47 -3.54 6.91
C HIS A 88 3.35 -4.78 6.74
N MET A 89 4.47 -4.87 7.46
CA MET A 89 5.38 -6.01 7.35
C MET A 89 4.70 -7.33 7.76
N TYR A 90 3.93 -7.32 8.84
CA TYR A 90 3.17 -8.49 9.28
C TYR A 90 2.06 -8.85 8.30
N LEU A 91 1.36 -7.86 7.74
CA LEU A 91 0.36 -8.10 6.68
C LEU A 91 1.00 -8.81 5.47
N MET A 92 2.15 -8.32 4.98
CA MET A 92 2.85 -8.93 3.84
C MET A 92 3.34 -10.36 4.16
N LYS A 93 3.62 -10.65 5.44
CA LYS A 93 3.96 -12.00 5.92
C LYS A 93 2.74 -12.87 6.24
N ARG A 94 1.52 -12.36 6.01
CA ARG A 94 0.25 -13.03 6.34
C ARG A 94 0.09 -13.34 7.84
N GLN A 95 0.76 -12.57 8.70
CA GLN A 95 0.64 -12.58 10.15
C GLN A 95 -0.44 -11.58 10.57
N TYR A 96 -1.70 -11.97 10.34
CA TYR A 96 -2.83 -11.03 10.32
C TYR A 96 -3.14 -10.44 11.69
N GLU A 97 -3.11 -11.27 12.73
CA GLU A 97 -3.43 -10.84 14.09
C GLU A 97 -2.37 -9.88 14.63
N GLU A 98 -1.08 -10.14 14.37
CA GLU A 98 0.01 -9.23 14.68
C GLU A 98 -0.09 -7.91 13.88
N ALA A 99 -0.43 -7.98 12.59
CA ALA A 99 -0.63 -6.79 11.77
C ALA A 99 -1.74 -5.88 12.33
N ILE A 100 -2.87 -6.45 12.74
CA ILE A 100 -3.97 -5.70 13.35
C ILE A 100 -3.52 -5.06 14.66
N ALA A 101 -2.85 -5.81 15.54
CA ALA A 101 -2.39 -5.30 16.83
C ALA A 101 -1.44 -4.10 16.68
N GLU A 102 -0.50 -4.17 15.74
CA GLU A 102 0.43 -3.08 15.44
C GLU A 102 -0.29 -1.86 14.82
N GLY A 103 -1.26 -2.09 13.93
CA GLY A 103 -2.08 -1.02 13.37
C GLY A 103 -2.95 -0.30 14.41
N GLU A 104 -3.59 -1.06 15.32
CA GLU A 104 -4.35 -0.51 16.43
C GLU A 104 -3.46 0.28 17.39
N ARG A 105 -2.24 -0.21 17.66
CA ARG A 105 -1.23 0.50 18.45
C ARG A 105 -0.83 1.82 17.79
N ALA A 106 -0.57 1.83 16.48
CA ALA A 106 -0.26 3.05 15.74
C ALA A 106 -1.39 4.09 15.84
N VAL A 107 -2.64 3.67 15.66
CA VAL A 107 -3.82 4.55 15.79
C VAL A 107 -3.99 5.08 17.22
N ALA A 108 -3.72 4.26 18.24
CA ALA A 108 -3.79 4.68 19.63
C ALA A 108 -2.73 5.74 19.98
N LEU A 109 -1.52 5.61 19.42
CA LEU A 109 -0.43 6.57 19.59
C LEU A 109 -0.67 7.87 18.81
N SER A 110 -1.32 7.79 17.64
CA SER A 110 -1.63 8.96 16.81
C SER A 110 -3.09 8.95 16.34
N PRO A 111 -4.05 9.36 17.21
CA PRO A 111 -5.48 9.35 16.87
C PRO A 111 -5.88 10.28 15.71
N ASN A 112 -4.98 11.21 15.34
CA ASN A 112 -5.10 12.14 14.21
C ASN A 112 -4.05 11.88 13.11
N GLY A 113 -3.25 10.80 13.20
CA GLY A 113 -2.31 10.41 12.18
C GLY A 113 -3.01 9.74 11.00
N ALA A 114 -2.99 10.36 9.82
CA ALA A 114 -3.64 9.81 8.63
C ALA A 114 -3.04 8.45 8.24
N ASP A 115 -1.71 8.32 8.25
CA ASP A 115 -1.00 7.09 7.89
C ASP A 115 -1.36 5.93 8.83
N ALA A 116 -1.39 6.15 10.14
CA ALA A 116 -1.77 5.11 11.10
C ALA A 116 -3.16 4.52 10.80
N HIS A 117 -4.13 5.38 10.48
CA HIS A 117 -5.48 4.94 10.10
C HIS A 117 -5.48 4.18 8.78
N ALA A 118 -4.73 4.65 7.78
CA ALA A 118 -4.70 4.03 6.46
C ALA A 118 -4.02 2.66 6.47
N HIS A 119 -2.95 2.46 7.24
CA HIS A 119 -2.30 1.16 7.37
C HIS A 119 -3.18 0.14 8.12
N LEU A 120 -3.84 0.54 9.20
CA LEU A 120 -4.82 -0.32 9.86
C LEU A 120 -5.99 -0.65 8.91
N ALA A 121 -6.51 0.33 8.18
CA ALA A 121 -7.58 0.13 7.21
C ALA A 121 -7.19 -0.88 6.13
N MET A 122 -5.99 -0.76 5.57
CA MET A 122 -5.46 -1.70 4.58
C MET A 122 -5.39 -3.13 5.14
N THR A 123 -4.88 -3.30 6.36
CA THR A 123 -4.87 -4.60 7.03
C THR A 123 -6.28 -5.14 7.21
N LEU A 124 -7.23 -4.33 7.71
CA LEU A 124 -8.63 -4.73 7.86
C LEU A 124 -9.27 -5.15 6.53
N HIS A 125 -8.97 -4.45 5.44
CA HIS A 125 -9.41 -4.82 4.11
C HIS A 125 -8.94 -6.23 3.73
N TYR A 126 -7.63 -6.50 3.82
CA TYR A 126 -7.06 -7.81 3.44
C TYR A 126 -7.45 -8.95 4.38
N VAL A 127 -7.87 -8.68 5.61
CA VAL A 127 -8.37 -9.72 6.54
C VAL A 127 -9.88 -9.96 6.44
N GLY A 128 -10.55 -9.40 5.43
CA GLY A 128 -11.98 -9.62 5.18
C GLY A 128 -12.90 -8.76 6.05
N ARG A 129 -12.45 -7.57 6.47
CA ARG A 129 -13.23 -6.56 7.20
C ARG A 129 -13.32 -5.23 6.43
N PRO A 130 -13.77 -5.23 5.16
CA PRO A 130 -13.71 -4.05 4.30
C PRO A 130 -14.63 -2.90 4.74
N GLU A 131 -15.76 -3.15 5.42
CA GLU A 131 -16.63 -2.09 5.94
C GLU A 131 -15.92 -1.25 7.02
N GLU A 132 -15.17 -1.90 7.91
CA GLU A 132 -14.36 -1.23 8.92
C GLU A 132 -13.18 -0.48 8.29
N ALA A 133 -12.56 -1.08 7.26
CA ALA A 133 -11.52 -0.43 6.48
C ALA A 133 -12.01 0.87 5.83
N ILE A 134 -13.20 0.88 5.23
CA ILE A 134 -13.80 2.09 4.61
C ILE A 134 -13.91 3.22 5.62
N ALA A 135 -14.38 2.93 6.85
CA ALA A 135 -14.50 3.95 7.89
C ALA A 135 -13.14 4.60 8.25
N LEU A 136 -12.10 3.79 8.36
CA LEU A 136 -10.74 4.24 8.67
C LEU A 136 -10.09 4.98 7.49
N PHE A 137 -10.23 4.49 6.25
CA PHE A 137 -9.75 5.20 5.06
C PHE A 137 -10.45 6.55 4.87
N LYS A 138 -11.76 6.65 5.12
CA LYS A 138 -12.48 7.94 5.10
C LYS A 138 -11.99 8.89 6.18
N LYS A 139 -11.60 8.37 7.36
CA LYS A 139 -10.96 9.19 8.39
C LYS A 139 -9.57 9.64 7.96
N ALA A 140 -8.75 8.75 7.40
CA ALA A 140 -7.40 9.04 6.91
C ALA A 140 -7.39 10.11 5.81
N THR A 141 -8.28 9.98 4.82
CA THR A 141 -8.44 10.96 3.72
C THR A 141 -8.99 12.31 4.16
N ARG A 142 -9.76 12.37 5.26
CA ARG A 142 -10.17 13.64 5.89
C ARG A 142 -9.00 14.31 6.63
N LEU A 143 -8.16 13.53 7.29
CA LEU A 143 -6.98 14.02 8.02
C LEU A 143 -5.86 14.46 7.08
N ASN A 144 -5.73 13.81 5.92
CA ASN A 144 -4.83 14.22 4.84
C ASN A 144 -5.64 14.48 3.55
N PRO A 145 -5.96 15.75 3.23
CA PRO A 145 -6.71 16.11 2.02
C PRO A 145 -5.97 15.84 0.71
N MET A 146 -4.65 15.61 0.74
CA MET A 146 -3.85 15.18 -0.40
C MET A 146 -3.19 13.82 -0.08
N PRO A 147 -3.98 12.75 0.08
CA PRO A 147 -3.46 11.46 0.46
C PRO A 147 -2.64 10.85 -0.69
N PRO A 148 -1.61 10.02 -0.39
CA PRO A 148 -0.98 9.18 -1.41
C PRO A 148 -2.01 8.37 -2.20
N ASN A 149 -1.73 8.07 -3.47
CA ASN A 149 -2.66 7.34 -4.32
C ASN A 149 -3.10 5.99 -3.71
N TRP A 150 -2.19 5.28 -3.04
CA TRP A 150 -2.50 3.99 -2.43
C TRP A 150 -3.68 4.05 -1.44
N TYR A 151 -3.93 5.17 -0.75
CA TYR A 151 -5.12 5.34 0.09
C TYR A 151 -6.41 5.22 -0.73
N LEU A 152 -6.43 5.88 -1.89
CA LEU A 152 -7.58 5.92 -2.78
C LEU A 152 -7.80 4.57 -3.45
N LEU A 153 -6.72 3.89 -3.84
CA LEU A 153 -6.77 2.55 -4.42
C LEU A 153 -7.35 1.54 -3.44
N SER A 154 -6.79 1.45 -2.23
CA SER A 154 -7.27 0.52 -1.21
C SER A 154 -8.69 0.85 -0.72
N LEU A 155 -9.08 2.13 -0.69
CA LEU A 155 -10.47 2.52 -0.43
C LEU A 155 -11.40 2.08 -1.57
N GLY A 156 -10.97 2.21 -2.83
CA GLY A 156 -11.68 1.71 -4.00
C GLY A 156 -11.89 0.20 -3.93
N ASP A 157 -10.84 -0.57 -3.64
CA ASP A 157 -10.92 -2.02 -3.49
C ASP A 157 -11.87 -2.43 -2.35
N ALA A 158 -11.83 -1.72 -1.22
CA ALA A 158 -12.76 -1.96 -0.11
C ALA A 158 -14.22 -1.64 -0.50
N TYR A 159 -14.45 -0.59 -1.29
CA TYR A 159 -15.77 -0.30 -1.85
C TYR A 159 -16.24 -1.40 -2.81
N CYS A 160 -15.37 -1.96 -3.65
CA CYS A 160 -15.69 -3.10 -4.51
C CYS A 160 -16.12 -4.32 -3.71
N LEU A 161 -15.37 -4.71 -2.68
CA LEU A 161 -15.69 -5.89 -1.86
C LEU A 161 -17.01 -5.73 -1.07
N THR A 162 -17.49 -4.51 -0.91
CA THR A 162 -18.76 -4.20 -0.21
C THR A 162 -19.91 -3.84 -1.16
N GLY A 163 -19.72 -4.00 -2.47
CA GLY A 163 -20.76 -3.77 -3.48
C GLY A 163 -21.00 -2.30 -3.86
N GLN A 164 -20.18 -1.37 -3.34
CA GLN A 164 -20.27 0.08 -3.58
C GLN A 164 -19.49 0.48 -4.83
N TYR A 165 -19.87 -0.06 -6.00
CA TYR A 165 -19.05 0.01 -7.22
C TYR A 165 -18.87 1.42 -7.78
N GLU A 166 -19.89 2.28 -7.71
CA GLU A 166 -19.78 3.65 -8.23
C GLU A 166 -18.88 4.51 -7.33
N GLU A 167 -18.92 4.30 -6.02
CA GLU A 167 -17.97 4.91 -5.09
C GLU A 167 -16.54 4.43 -5.34
N ALA A 168 -16.35 3.14 -5.64
CA ALA A 168 -15.05 2.59 -6.02
C ALA A 168 -14.50 3.28 -7.27
N ILE A 169 -15.28 3.30 -8.36
CA ILE A 169 -14.91 3.93 -9.63
C ILE A 169 -14.55 5.41 -9.43
N ALA A 170 -15.42 6.18 -8.77
CA ALA A 170 -15.19 7.60 -8.53
C ALA A 170 -13.97 7.87 -7.64
N THR A 171 -13.66 6.96 -6.70
CA THR A 171 -12.49 7.09 -5.82
C THR A 171 -11.20 6.79 -6.58
N VAL A 172 -11.15 5.71 -7.35
CA VAL A 172 -9.95 5.30 -8.10
C VAL A 172 -9.68 6.27 -9.26
N GLN A 173 -10.70 6.81 -9.92
CA GLN A 173 -10.52 7.85 -10.96
C GLN A 173 -9.78 9.10 -10.45
N LYS A 174 -9.90 9.44 -9.16
CA LYS A 174 -9.11 10.54 -8.56
C LYS A 174 -7.62 10.23 -8.50
N ALA A 175 -7.24 8.95 -8.38
CA ALA A 175 -5.84 8.53 -8.44
C ALA A 175 -5.27 8.71 -9.86
N LEU A 176 -6.04 8.31 -10.88
CA LEU A 176 -5.65 8.50 -12.29
C LEU A 176 -5.58 9.97 -12.72
N GLN A 177 -6.41 10.85 -12.16
CA GLN A 177 -6.29 12.29 -12.39
C GLN A 177 -4.92 12.86 -11.96
N ARG A 178 -4.26 12.21 -10.98
CA ARG A 178 -2.95 12.62 -10.47
C ARG A 178 -1.82 11.93 -11.22
N ASN A 179 -1.99 10.65 -11.53
CA ASN A 179 -1.04 9.85 -12.29
C ASN A 179 -1.81 9.00 -13.32
N PRO A 180 -1.90 9.45 -14.59
CA PRO A 180 -2.59 8.73 -15.65
C PRO A 180 -1.96 7.39 -16.04
N ASP A 181 -0.71 7.11 -15.64
CA ASP A 181 0.00 5.85 -15.91
C ASP A 181 0.14 4.99 -14.63
N ASP A 182 -0.73 5.18 -13.63
CA ASP A 182 -0.72 4.37 -12.41
C ASP A 182 -1.30 2.97 -12.69
N LEU A 183 -0.41 1.99 -12.87
CA LEU A 183 -0.75 0.60 -13.17
C LEU A 183 -1.81 0.03 -12.21
N MET A 184 -1.69 0.31 -10.89
CA MET A 184 -2.63 -0.23 -9.92
C MET A 184 -3.99 0.46 -9.98
N ALA A 185 -4.04 1.73 -10.36
CA ALA A 185 -5.30 2.43 -10.57
C ALA A 185 -6.09 1.82 -11.74
N HIS A 186 -5.42 1.47 -12.84
CA HIS A 186 -6.07 0.76 -13.95
C HIS A 186 -6.54 -0.65 -13.55
N ILE A 187 -5.76 -1.40 -12.76
CA ILE A 187 -6.20 -2.71 -12.22
C ILE A 187 -7.43 -2.56 -11.32
N ALA A 188 -7.42 -1.59 -10.41
CA ALA A 188 -8.53 -1.34 -9.50
C ALA A 188 -9.79 -0.90 -10.25
N LEU A 189 -9.67 -0.05 -11.29
CA LEU A 189 -10.82 0.30 -12.15
C LEU A 189 -11.31 -0.87 -13.00
N ALA A 190 -10.42 -1.66 -13.60
CA ALA A 190 -10.83 -2.84 -14.36
C ALA A 190 -11.67 -3.78 -13.48
N THR A 191 -11.22 -4.03 -12.25
CA THR A 191 -11.98 -4.79 -11.25
C THR A 191 -13.31 -4.12 -10.91
N SER A 192 -13.29 -2.82 -10.59
CA SER A 192 -14.49 -2.06 -10.22
C SER A 192 -15.56 -2.08 -11.30
N TYR A 193 -15.14 -1.91 -12.57
CA TYR A 193 -16.03 -1.93 -13.72
C TYR A 193 -16.64 -3.31 -13.95
N ILE A 194 -15.87 -4.41 -13.85
CA ILE A 194 -16.45 -5.76 -13.97
C ILE A 194 -17.46 -6.02 -12.87
N MET A 195 -17.13 -5.68 -11.63
CA MET A 195 -18.05 -5.87 -10.49
C MET A 195 -19.33 -5.02 -10.64
N GLY A 196 -19.21 -3.82 -11.23
CA GLY A 196 -20.33 -2.95 -11.58
C GLY A 196 -21.07 -3.32 -12.87
N GLY A 197 -20.69 -4.40 -13.57
CA GLY A 197 -21.34 -4.85 -14.81
C GLY A 197 -20.98 -4.04 -16.07
N ARG A 198 -19.89 -3.28 -16.04
CA ARG A 198 -19.41 -2.35 -17.08
C ARG A 198 -18.23 -2.94 -17.84
N GLU A 199 -18.48 -4.02 -18.59
CA GLU A 199 -17.41 -4.81 -19.19
C GLU A 199 -16.59 -4.09 -20.27
N GLU A 200 -17.20 -3.16 -21.02
CA GLU A 200 -16.49 -2.43 -22.08
C GLU A 200 -15.45 -1.49 -21.47
N GLU A 201 -15.82 -0.75 -20.43
CA GLU A 201 -14.89 0.09 -19.68
C GLU A 201 -13.80 -0.74 -19.01
N ALA A 202 -14.14 -1.89 -18.42
CA ALA A 202 -13.15 -2.78 -17.83
C ALA A 202 -12.09 -3.27 -18.85
N ARG A 203 -12.52 -3.60 -20.08
CA ARG A 203 -11.60 -3.99 -21.16
C ARG A 203 -10.70 -2.84 -21.60
N ALA A 204 -11.19 -1.61 -21.57
CA ALA A 204 -10.36 -0.43 -21.85
C ALA A 204 -9.27 -0.26 -20.79
N GLU A 205 -9.62 -0.38 -19.50
CA GLU A 205 -8.65 -0.30 -18.41
C GLU A 205 -7.63 -1.45 -18.44
N ALA A 206 -8.07 -2.67 -18.78
CA ALA A 206 -7.15 -3.80 -18.98
C ALA A 206 -6.18 -3.57 -20.16
N ALA A 207 -6.61 -2.88 -21.21
CA ALA A 207 -5.72 -2.49 -22.30
C ALA A 207 -4.66 -1.48 -21.84
N GLU A 208 -5.00 -0.55 -20.96
CA GLU A 208 -4.03 0.37 -20.34
C GLU A 208 -3.05 -0.36 -19.42
N VAL A 209 -3.50 -1.34 -18.63
CA VAL A 209 -2.60 -2.23 -17.85
C VAL A 209 -1.55 -2.87 -18.75
N LEU A 210 -1.97 -3.44 -19.89
CA LEU A 210 -1.05 -4.08 -20.85
C LEU A 210 -0.21 -3.09 -21.66
N ARG A 211 -0.65 -1.84 -21.81
CA ARG A 211 0.17 -0.78 -22.41
C ARG A 211 1.30 -0.37 -21.47
N ILE A 212 1.01 -0.23 -20.18
CA ILE A 212 1.97 0.19 -19.14
C ILE A 212 2.93 -0.96 -18.81
N ASP A 213 2.39 -2.17 -18.61
CA ASP A 213 3.16 -3.40 -18.40
C ASP A 213 2.75 -4.50 -19.40
N PRO A 214 3.41 -4.57 -20.57
CA PRO A 214 3.16 -5.61 -21.57
C PRO A 214 3.46 -7.03 -21.10
N LYS A 215 4.11 -7.20 -19.94
CA LYS A 215 4.44 -8.49 -19.34
C LYS A 215 3.62 -8.74 -18.07
N PHE A 216 2.56 -7.97 -17.84
CA PHE A 216 1.66 -8.18 -16.72
C PHE A 216 1.23 -9.65 -16.65
N SER A 217 1.38 -10.24 -15.48
CA SER A 217 1.01 -11.63 -15.21
C SER A 217 -0.03 -11.65 -14.10
N LEU A 218 -1.24 -12.09 -14.46
CA LEU A 218 -2.34 -12.21 -13.50
C LEU A 218 -2.01 -13.22 -12.39
N GLU A 219 -1.31 -14.32 -12.73
CA GLU A 219 -0.84 -15.31 -11.75
C GLU A 219 0.18 -14.70 -10.78
N TYR A 220 1.16 -13.96 -11.28
CA TYR A 220 2.13 -13.27 -10.43
C TYR A 220 1.41 -12.28 -9.51
N PHE A 221 0.52 -11.44 -10.06
CA PHE A 221 -0.27 -10.48 -9.30
C PHE A 221 -1.08 -11.16 -8.19
N ALA A 222 -1.78 -12.25 -8.49
CA ALA A 222 -2.53 -13.03 -7.50
C ALA A 222 -1.67 -13.46 -6.31
N ASN A 223 -0.43 -13.90 -6.58
CA ASN A 223 0.50 -14.34 -5.53
C ASN A 223 1.04 -13.19 -4.66
N THR A 224 0.98 -11.94 -5.13
CA THR A 224 1.38 -10.76 -4.35
C THR A 224 0.32 -10.28 -3.35
N LEU A 225 -0.96 -10.64 -3.57
CA LEU A 225 -2.06 -10.15 -2.75
C LEU A 225 -2.09 -10.86 -1.36
N PRO A 226 -2.03 -10.12 -0.24
CA PRO A 226 -1.97 -10.70 1.09
C PRO A 226 -3.36 -11.00 1.69
N TYR A 227 -4.37 -11.32 0.88
CA TYR A 227 -5.71 -11.63 1.42
C TYR A 227 -5.67 -12.85 2.35
N LYS A 228 -6.39 -12.73 3.48
CA LYS A 228 -6.63 -13.83 4.42
C LYS A 228 -7.55 -14.88 3.82
N ASN A 229 -8.60 -14.45 3.12
CA ASN A 229 -9.56 -15.36 2.51
C ASN A 229 -9.23 -15.55 1.03
N GLN A 230 -9.08 -16.80 0.61
CA GLN A 230 -8.82 -17.13 -0.78
C GLN A 230 -9.96 -16.67 -1.72
N ALA A 231 -11.21 -16.71 -1.24
CA ALA A 231 -12.37 -16.25 -2.00
C ALA A 231 -12.27 -14.77 -2.40
N ASP A 232 -11.69 -13.92 -1.55
CA ASP A 232 -11.49 -12.49 -1.87
C ASP A 232 -10.46 -12.33 -2.99
N THR A 233 -9.39 -13.14 -2.98
CA THR A 233 -8.41 -13.15 -4.08
C THR A 233 -9.04 -13.65 -5.38
N GLU A 234 -9.74 -14.78 -5.34
CA GLU A 234 -10.38 -15.37 -6.51
C GLU A 234 -11.39 -14.42 -7.15
N LEU A 235 -12.16 -13.70 -6.32
CA LEU A 235 -13.11 -12.69 -6.77
C LEU A 235 -12.43 -11.60 -7.61
N ILE A 236 -11.31 -11.03 -7.14
CA ILE A 236 -10.55 -10.00 -7.85
C ILE A 236 -9.92 -10.57 -9.13
N ILE A 237 -9.30 -11.75 -9.04
CA ILE A 237 -8.61 -12.38 -10.17
C ILE A 237 -9.58 -12.79 -11.28
N ASP A 238 -10.76 -13.30 -10.94
CA ASP A 238 -11.79 -13.62 -11.91
C ASP A 238 -12.34 -12.37 -12.60
N ALA A 239 -12.45 -11.25 -11.87
CA ALA A 239 -12.84 -9.98 -12.46
C ALA A 239 -11.79 -9.50 -13.48
N LEU A 240 -10.51 -9.50 -13.11
CA LEU A 240 -9.42 -9.11 -14.03
C LEU A 240 -9.33 -10.05 -15.24
N ARG A 241 -9.59 -11.36 -15.07
CA ARG A 241 -9.66 -12.30 -16.18
C ARG A 241 -10.82 -11.97 -17.13
N LYS A 242 -11.99 -11.60 -16.61
CA LYS A 242 -13.13 -11.13 -17.43
C LYS A 242 -12.85 -9.80 -18.14
N ALA A 243 -12.04 -8.93 -17.53
CA ALA A 243 -11.57 -7.70 -18.15
C ALA A 243 -10.55 -7.96 -19.28
N GLY A 244 -9.99 -9.17 -19.38
CA GLY A 244 -9.11 -9.58 -20.48
C GLY A 244 -7.63 -9.74 -20.11
N LEU A 245 -7.28 -9.63 -18.82
CA LEU A 245 -5.93 -9.88 -18.32
C LEU A 245 -5.67 -11.39 -18.17
N LYS A 246 -4.40 -11.80 -18.32
CA LYS A 246 -3.98 -13.20 -18.34
C LYS A 246 -2.81 -13.46 -17.40
#